data_AF-A0A948F2K5-F1
#
_entry.id   AF-A0A948F2K5-F1
#
_cell.length_a   1.000
_cell.length_b   1.000
_cell.length_c   1.000
_cell.angle_alpha   90.00
_cell.angle_beta   90.00
_cell.angle_gamma   90.00
#
_symmetry.space_group_name_H-M   'P 1'
#
loop_
_entity.id
_entity.type
_entity.pdbx_description
1 polymer ?
#
loop_
_entity_poly.entity_id
_entity_poly.type
_entity_poly.pdbx_seq_one_letter_code
_entity_poly.pdbx_strand_id
1 'polypeptide(L)'
;MRFRTTAILLLAVLVLGALISRMERTTRSTRERAEAARRALGFQAEAVSSFVIQSTNLLVECVKEAGHWMIARPLRARADAAAVDRLLYGLQGLDRGEVITPHDLKTRKLGPEAYGLALPRYRIVLGFAHGRQTIRVGREAPMGGSVYIQEEGQEDIVAVDSGLLALLPASVSTLRDRSLLPGAPEMVQRLEIRRGDGFIQIARAERGRWMIRQPVVTRASPAAVQHVLEQLFLLRAAEFLPGEAADSTAYGFDDPGLRIGVVLGGGGGEAAVLFGNPVGRDGARLYALAQPGDSVCMVEAGQVEPLNVALDDLRDRKLTTLKARDVNRIVIEEGERKLELQNVSGEWRLIEPRRWKAEDQRVLEFLAVWTAPVIQNFFPAPTNLAASGLEPPALKIRLAPQGEEKSKPEGRPGTAGDEEEAALWISAPSRPAGRRLVLVKPEGFVGEIPESLLLSVSTDPFFYRDRAVLALDPDEVVRISVSRDGKTSMIERSASGEFAPAAGMEAGTVDREAVQDLLRTLRELRAERFVGSASAEGREFGWDDRPAVLSLGLKGPGGLGKTLSIGAPADSETRYAMIQGQEGVFELSNKDCALLLPRLIEPPAPSGNAAHGTNQVDHAGGEKIR
;
A
#
# COMPACT_ATOMS: atom_id res chain seq x y z
N MET A 1 -6.04 -44.25 -27.14
CA MET A 1 -5.97 -43.24 -28.22
C MET A 1 -4.82 -43.60 -29.15
N ARG A 2 -5.04 -43.66 -30.48
CA ARG A 2 -4.00 -44.05 -31.44
C ARG A 2 -3.05 -42.87 -31.68
N PHE A 3 -1.96 -42.82 -30.92
CA PHE A 3 -1.00 -41.69 -30.87
C PHE A 3 -0.48 -41.25 -32.26
N ARG A 4 -0.29 -42.22 -33.17
CA ARG A 4 0.18 -41.98 -34.54
C ARG A 4 -0.78 -41.17 -35.40
N THR A 5 -2.08 -41.43 -35.30
CA THR A 5 -3.10 -40.68 -36.07
C THR A 5 -3.27 -39.26 -35.56
N THR A 6 -3.16 -39.03 -34.24
CA THR A 6 -3.15 -37.68 -33.65
C THR A 6 -1.92 -36.88 -34.05
N ALA A 7 -0.74 -37.50 -34.11
CA ALA A 7 0.49 -36.82 -34.53
C ALA A 7 0.45 -36.39 -36.01
N ILE A 8 -0.10 -37.24 -36.89
CA ILE A 8 -0.26 -36.92 -38.31
C ILE A 8 -1.29 -35.79 -38.51
N LEU A 9 -2.40 -35.81 -37.77
CA LEU A 9 -3.39 -34.74 -37.79
C LEU A 9 -2.81 -33.41 -37.30
N LEU A 10 -2.00 -33.43 -36.24
CA LEU A 10 -1.37 -32.23 -35.70
C LEU A 10 -0.33 -31.64 -36.67
N LEU A 11 0.45 -32.48 -37.34
CA LEU A 11 1.36 -32.06 -38.41
C LEU A 11 0.58 -31.44 -39.59
N ALA A 12 -0.52 -32.07 -40.00
CA ALA A 12 -1.37 -31.56 -41.07
C ALA A 12 -1.97 -30.20 -40.73
N VAL A 13 -2.44 -30.00 -39.49
CA VAL A 13 -2.95 -28.71 -39.01
C VAL A 13 -1.86 -27.64 -38.98
N LEU A 14 -0.63 -27.98 -38.56
CA LEU A 14 0.50 -27.04 -38.56
C LEU A 14 0.90 -26.64 -39.98
N VAL A 15 0.94 -27.60 -40.92
CA VAL A 15 1.24 -27.34 -42.33
C VAL A 15 0.14 -26.51 -42.99
N LEU A 16 -1.14 -26.82 -42.70
CA LEU A 16 -2.27 -26.06 -43.21
C LEU A 16 -2.29 -24.64 -42.62
N GLY A 17 -1.99 -24.47 -41.33
CA GLY A 17 -1.86 -23.17 -40.68
C GLY A 17 -0.70 -22.34 -41.24
N ALA A 18 0.45 -22.96 -41.51
CA ALA A 18 1.58 -22.30 -42.16
C ALA A 18 1.26 -21.89 -43.61
N LEU A 19 0.53 -22.73 -44.36
CA LEU A 19 0.06 -22.42 -45.71
C LEU A 19 -0.96 -21.28 -45.72
N ILE A 20 -1.96 -21.31 -44.82
CA ILE A 20 -2.96 -20.25 -44.67
C ILE A 20 -2.27 -18.92 -44.31
N SER A 21 -1.39 -18.93 -43.30
CA SER A 21 -0.65 -17.72 -42.90
C SER A 21 0.22 -17.16 -44.03
N ARG A 22 0.85 -18.02 -44.84
CA ARG A 22 1.67 -17.58 -45.98
C ARG A 22 0.83 -17.02 -47.12
N MET A 23 -0.36 -17.57 -47.36
CA MET A 23 -1.30 -17.08 -48.37
C MET A 23 -1.94 -15.76 -47.94
N GLU A 24 -2.29 -15.64 -46.66
CA GLU A 24 -2.82 -14.42 -46.06
C GLU A 24 -1.77 -13.28 -46.06
N ARG A 25 -0.48 -13.60 -45.87
CA ARG A 25 0.62 -12.62 -46.03
C ARG A 25 0.91 -12.20 -47.49
N THR A 26 0.48 -12.96 -48.49
CA THR A 26 0.78 -12.67 -49.92
C THR A 26 -0.43 -12.16 -50.73
N THR A 27 -1.65 -12.35 -50.24
CA THR A 27 -2.87 -11.80 -50.86
C THR A 27 -3.52 -10.78 -49.93
N ARG A 28 -3.22 -9.49 -50.14
CA ARG A 28 -4.03 -8.38 -49.58
C ARG A 28 -5.50 -8.68 -49.82
N SER A 29 -6.30 -8.71 -48.75
CA SER A 29 -7.71 -9.08 -48.84
C SER A 29 -8.44 -8.18 -49.84
N THR A 30 -9.51 -8.66 -50.47
CA THR A 30 -10.31 -7.88 -51.44
C THR A 30 -10.80 -6.55 -50.84
N ARG A 31 -10.99 -6.53 -49.51
CA ARG A 31 -11.33 -5.36 -48.70
C ARG A 31 -10.16 -4.39 -48.56
N GLU A 32 -8.95 -4.87 -48.23
CA GLU A 32 -7.74 -4.03 -48.17
C GLU A 32 -7.39 -3.40 -49.52
N ARG A 33 -7.65 -4.09 -50.63
CA ARG A 33 -7.46 -3.53 -51.99
C ARG A 33 -8.47 -2.43 -52.29
N ALA A 34 -9.73 -2.61 -51.89
CA ALA A 34 -10.76 -1.60 -52.05
C ALA A 34 -10.53 -0.37 -51.15
N GLU A 35 -10.05 -0.59 -49.92
CA GLU A 35 -9.67 0.48 -48.98
C GLU A 35 -8.40 1.21 -49.44
N ALA A 36 -7.39 0.52 -49.98
CA ALA A 36 -6.20 1.15 -50.54
C ALA A 36 -6.52 1.98 -51.81
N ALA A 37 -7.49 1.56 -52.63
CA ALA A 37 -7.92 2.32 -53.80
C ALA A 37 -8.67 3.62 -53.47
N ARG A 38 -9.20 3.74 -52.24
CA ARG A 38 -9.89 4.94 -51.74
C ARG A 38 -8.94 5.98 -51.14
N ARG A 39 -7.68 5.64 -50.86
CA ARG A 39 -6.71 6.57 -50.28
C ARG A 39 -6.09 7.47 -51.33
N ALA A 40 -5.86 8.73 -50.96
CA ALA A 40 -5.19 9.70 -51.82
C ALA A 40 -3.68 9.45 -51.94
N LEU A 41 -3.06 8.88 -50.89
CA LEU A 41 -1.63 8.63 -50.82
C LEU A 41 -1.34 7.14 -50.61
N GLY A 42 -0.44 6.59 -51.43
CA GLY A 42 -0.08 5.17 -51.41
C GLY A 42 1.15 4.85 -50.57
N PHE A 43 1.06 4.92 -49.24
CA PHE A 43 2.15 4.50 -48.34
C PHE A 43 1.66 3.85 -47.04
N GLN A 44 2.60 3.31 -46.26
CA GLN A 44 2.36 2.80 -44.89
C GLN A 44 3.13 3.66 -43.90
N ALA A 45 2.45 4.18 -42.88
CA ALA A 45 3.01 5.06 -41.86
C ALA A 45 4.16 4.40 -41.10
N GLU A 46 4.05 3.10 -40.81
CA GLU A 46 5.05 2.31 -40.09
C GLU A 46 6.36 2.14 -40.88
N ALA A 47 6.29 2.24 -42.22
CA ALA A 47 7.44 2.11 -43.10
C ALA A 47 8.25 3.42 -43.24
N VAL A 48 7.70 4.55 -42.77
CA VAL A 48 8.36 5.86 -42.84
C VAL A 48 9.52 5.90 -41.84
N SER A 49 10.73 6.18 -42.33
CA SER A 49 11.95 6.30 -41.53
C SER A 49 12.41 7.74 -41.33
N SER A 50 11.96 8.67 -42.18
CA SER A 50 12.16 10.11 -42.01
C SER A 50 11.02 10.89 -42.66
N PHE A 51 10.81 12.13 -42.24
CA PHE A 51 9.98 13.06 -42.98
C PHE A 51 10.49 14.50 -42.89
N VAL A 52 10.22 15.28 -43.92
CA VAL A 52 10.48 16.73 -43.97
C VAL A 52 9.18 17.44 -44.26
N ILE A 53 8.83 18.45 -43.46
CA ILE A 53 7.73 19.37 -43.75
C ILE A 53 8.31 20.75 -43.92
N GLN A 54 8.04 21.34 -45.07
CA GLN A 54 8.48 22.67 -45.45
C GLN A 54 7.29 23.55 -45.81
N SER A 55 7.24 24.75 -45.26
CA SER A 55 6.36 25.86 -45.67
C SER A 55 7.17 27.16 -45.72
N THR A 56 6.51 28.31 -45.92
CA THR A 56 7.18 29.62 -45.95
C THR A 56 7.98 29.92 -44.66
N ASN A 57 7.47 29.51 -43.49
CA ASN A 57 8.03 29.84 -42.18
C ASN A 57 8.40 28.60 -41.35
N LEU A 58 8.37 27.42 -41.95
CA LEU A 58 8.65 26.16 -41.26
C LEU A 58 9.55 25.29 -42.12
N LEU A 59 10.62 24.80 -41.51
CA LEU A 59 11.36 23.65 -41.98
C LEU A 59 11.58 22.74 -40.79
N VAL A 60 10.98 21.55 -40.82
CA VAL A 60 11.21 20.52 -39.81
C VAL A 60 11.58 19.22 -40.50
N GLU A 61 12.67 18.63 -40.06
CA GLU A 61 13.13 17.31 -40.49
C GLU A 61 13.12 16.40 -39.28
N CYS A 62 12.38 15.29 -39.37
CA CYS A 62 12.33 14.26 -38.36
C CYS A 62 12.89 12.95 -38.92
N VAL A 63 13.69 12.25 -38.12
CA VAL A 63 14.33 10.98 -38.48
C VAL A 63 14.09 9.98 -37.36
N LYS A 64 13.84 8.73 -37.70
CA LYS A 64 13.70 7.64 -36.74
C LYS A 64 15.08 7.07 -36.43
N GLU A 65 15.59 7.35 -35.24
CA GLU A 65 16.89 6.88 -34.74
C GLU A 65 16.67 5.90 -33.59
N ALA A 66 17.28 4.69 -33.67
CA ALA A 66 17.15 3.66 -32.63
C ALA A 66 15.70 3.36 -32.17
N GLY A 67 14.73 3.48 -33.09
CA GLY A 67 13.31 3.26 -32.80
C GLY A 67 12.54 4.49 -32.29
N HIS A 68 13.20 5.61 -32.03
CA HIS A 68 12.59 6.85 -31.55
C HIS A 68 12.62 7.94 -32.62
N TRP A 69 11.57 8.77 -32.66
CA TRP A 69 11.54 9.93 -33.55
C TRP A 69 12.36 11.08 -32.96
N MET A 70 13.27 11.60 -33.77
CA MET A 70 14.12 12.75 -33.45
C MET A 70 13.88 13.85 -34.47
N ILE A 71 13.70 15.08 -34.00
CA ILE A 71 13.84 16.27 -34.84
C ILE A 71 15.34 16.44 -35.10
N ALA A 72 15.73 16.41 -36.37
CA ALA A 72 17.10 16.61 -36.82
C ALA A 72 17.35 18.08 -37.21
N ARG A 73 16.33 18.77 -37.75
CA ARG A 73 16.40 20.20 -38.11
C ARG A 73 15.10 20.93 -37.72
N PRO A 74 15.18 22.20 -37.31
CA PRO A 74 16.38 23.07 -37.29
C PRO A 74 17.28 22.84 -36.05
N LEU A 75 16.79 22.11 -35.05
CA LEU A 75 17.51 21.79 -33.83
C LEU A 75 17.38 20.29 -33.55
N ARG A 76 18.37 19.71 -32.87
CA ARG A 76 18.34 18.30 -32.47
C ARG A 76 17.52 18.14 -31.19
N ALA A 77 16.36 17.48 -31.25
CA ALA A 77 15.52 17.21 -30.09
C ALA A 77 14.68 15.95 -30.26
N ARG A 78 14.17 15.39 -29.16
CA ARG A 78 13.16 14.31 -29.21
C ARG A 78 11.86 14.83 -29.82
N ALA A 79 11.28 14.03 -30.70
CA ALA A 79 9.94 14.28 -31.21
C ALA A 79 8.90 13.52 -30.38
N ASP A 80 7.73 14.11 -30.20
CA ASP A 80 6.58 13.45 -29.60
C ASP A 80 6.06 12.37 -30.57
N ALA A 81 6.20 11.11 -30.17
CA ALA A 81 5.82 9.97 -30.99
C ALA A 81 4.33 9.98 -31.35
N ALA A 82 3.45 10.38 -30.43
CA ALA A 82 2.01 10.45 -30.68
C ALA A 82 1.65 11.60 -31.65
N ALA A 83 2.35 12.73 -31.59
CA ALA A 83 2.20 13.80 -32.56
C ALA A 83 2.65 13.36 -33.96
N VAL A 84 3.80 12.67 -34.06
CA VAL A 84 4.30 12.12 -35.32
C VAL A 84 3.35 11.05 -35.87
N ASP A 85 2.86 10.14 -35.04
CA ASP A 85 1.94 9.09 -35.46
C ASP A 85 0.61 9.70 -35.96
N ARG A 86 0.04 10.68 -35.24
CA ARG A 86 -1.16 11.40 -35.71
C ARG A 86 -0.95 12.02 -37.08
N LEU A 87 0.21 12.63 -37.32
CA LEU A 87 0.57 13.18 -38.62
C LEU A 87 0.66 12.08 -39.70
N LEU A 88 1.45 11.03 -39.47
CA LEU A 88 1.71 10.00 -40.48
C LEU A 88 0.47 9.15 -40.80
N TYR A 89 -0.27 8.71 -39.78
CA TYR A 89 -1.53 7.98 -39.97
C TYR A 89 -2.61 8.88 -40.55
N GLY A 90 -2.65 10.17 -40.18
CA GLY A 90 -3.56 11.14 -40.77
C GLY A 90 -3.30 11.33 -42.27
N LEU A 91 -2.03 11.44 -42.68
CA LEU A 91 -1.63 11.49 -44.10
C LEU A 91 -1.98 10.19 -44.84
N GLN A 92 -1.75 9.02 -44.22
CA GLN A 92 -2.10 7.72 -44.82
C GLN A 92 -3.63 7.58 -44.99
N GLY A 93 -4.41 8.14 -44.08
CA GLY A 93 -5.86 8.03 -44.03
C GLY A 93 -6.62 9.00 -44.92
N LEU A 94 -5.93 9.88 -45.67
CA LEU A 94 -6.59 10.85 -46.54
C LEU A 94 -7.41 10.15 -47.63
N ASP A 95 -8.70 10.46 -47.69
CA ASP A 95 -9.58 9.97 -48.75
C ASP A 95 -9.29 10.67 -50.08
N ARG A 96 -9.31 9.89 -51.16
CA ARG A 96 -9.16 10.36 -52.54
C ARG A 96 -10.46 11.01 -52.99
N GLY A 97 -10.46 12.33 -53.15
CA GLY A 97 -11.55 13.09 -53.73
C GLY A 97 -11.45 13.18 -55.26
N GLU A 98 -11.83 14.32 -55.81
CA GLU A 98 -11.77 14.58 -57.25
C GLU A 98 -10.33 14.47 -57.77
N VAL A 99 -10.15 13.73 -58.88
CA VAL A 99 -8.87 13.58 -59.56
C VAL A 99 -8.92 14.41 -60.83
N ILE A 100 -8.01 15.37 -60.93
CA ILE A 100 -7.82 16.23 -62.09
C ILE A 100 -6.68 15.63 -62.91
N THR A 101 -7.02 15.02 -64.03
CA THR A 101 -6.08 14.32 -64.89
C THR A 101 -5.36 15.30 -65.84
N PRO A 102 -4.26 14.88 -66.48
CA PRO A 102 -3.61 15.65 -67.54
C PRO A 102 -4.54 16.05 -68.69
N HIS A 103 -5.55 15.22 -68.98
CA HIS A 103 -6.57 15.52 -69.99
C HIS A 103 -7.48 16.68 -69.54
N ASP A 104 -7.88 16.70 -68.27
CA ASP A 104 -8.69 17.78 -67.69
C ASP A 104 -7.92 19.10 -67.67
N LEU A 105 -6.64 19.08 -67.30
CA LEU A 105 -5.75 20.25 -67.33
C LEU A 105 -5.64 20.85 -68.73
N LYS A 106 -5.41 20.00 -69.75
CA LYS A 106 -5.34 20.42 -71.16
C LYS A 106 -6.66 20.98 -71.67
N THR A 107 -7.78 20.32 -71.37
CA THR A 107 -9.12 20.77 -71.79
C THR A 107 -9.49 22.10 -71.16
N ARG A 108 -9.14 22.30 -69.88
CA ARG A 108 -9.41 23.54 -69.13
C ARG A 108 -8.38 24.64 -69.42
N LYS A 109 -7.29 24.36 -70.15
CA LYS A 109 -6.14 25.27 -70.37
C LYS A 109 -5.56 25.82 -69.06
N LEU A 110 -5.49 24.97 -68.03
CA LEU A 110 -4.95 25.30 -66.70
C LEU A 110 -3.74 24.42 -66.39
N GLY A 111 -2.71 24.98 -65.78
CA GLY A 111 -1.55 24.24 -65.26
C GLY A 111 -1.57 24.08 -63.73
N PRO A 112 -0.57 23.38 -63.15
CA PRO A 112 -0.42 23.19 -61.70
C PRO A 112 -0.40 24.49 -60.88
N GLU A 113 0.04 25.60 -61.48
CA GLU A 113 -0.01 26.94 -60.89
C GLU A 113 -1.42 27.38 -60.53
N ALA A 114 -2.43 27.01 -61.33
CA ALA A 114 -3.83 27.32 -61.05
C ALA A 114 -4.36 26.60 -59.80
N TYR A 115 -3.65 25.58 -59.31
CA TYR A 115 -3.99 24.84 -58.09
C TYR A 115 -3.03 25.15 -56.94
N GLY A 116 -2.16 26.15 -57.10
CA GLY A 116 -1.17 26.55 -56.09
C GLY A 116 -0.03 25.55 -55.90
N LEU A 117 0.24 24.67 -56.87
CA LEU A 117 1.26 23.62 -56.76
C LEU A 117 2.65 24.02 -57.30
N ALA A 118 2.72 25.13 -58.04
CA ALA A 118 3.99 25.73 -58.47
C ALA A 118 4.77 26.35 -57.30
N LEU A 119 4.06 27.00 -56.38
CA LEU A 119 4.55 27.47 -55.08
C LEU A 119 3.68 26.83 -53.99
N PRO A 120 3.94 25.56 -53.65
CA PRO A 120 3.08 24.82 -52.74
C PRO A 120 3.11 25.45 -51.34
N ARG A 121 1.94 25.49 -50.70
CA ARG A 121 1.77 25.93 -49.31
C ARG A 121 2.58 25.06 -48.35
N TYR A 122 2.61 23.76 -48.62
CA TYR A 122 3.47 22.81 -47.94
C TYR A 122 4.14 21.84 -48.92
N ARG A 123 5.39 21.50 -48.65
CA ARG A 123 6.09 20.39 -49.28
C ARG A 123 6.41 19.35 -48.21
N ILE A 124 5.87 18.15 -48.36
CA ILE A 124 6.05 17.03 -47.44
C ILE A 124 6.89 15.99 -48.16
N VAL A 125 8.02 15.59 -47.57
CA VAL A 125 8.87 14.52 -48.09
C VAL A 125 8.85 13.38 -47.09
N LEU A 126 8.40 12.21 -47.50
CA LEU A 126 8.45 10.98 -46.69
C LEU A 126 9.63 10.14 -47.18
N GLY A 127 10.52 9.78 -46.26
CA GLY A 127 11.65 8.89 -46.49
C GLY A 127 11.33 7.47 -46.02
N PHE A 128 11.75 6.50 -46.82
CA PHE A 128 11.60 5.07 -46.56
C PHE A 128 12.98 4.38 -46.64
N ALA A 129 13.04 3.08 -46.35
CA ALA A 129 14.27 2.30 -46.53
C ALA A 129 14.80 2.38 -47.97
N HIS A 130 13.90 2.43 -48.96
CA HIS A 130 14.24 2.47 -50.39
C HIS A 130 13.43 3.56 -51.09
N GLY A 131 14.01 4.75 -51.18
CA GLY A 131 13.41 5.88 -51.89
C GLY A 131 12.67 6.87 -51.00
N ARG A 132 12.01 7.82 -51.64
CA ARG A 132 11.26 8.92 -51.00
C ARG A 132 10.00 9.23 -51.80
N GLN A 133 8.97 9.68 -51.12
CA GLN A 133 7.74 10.19 -51.73
C GLN A 133 7.61 11.67 -51.38
N THR A 134 7.40 12.53 -52.38
CA THR A 134 7.24 13.97 -52.16
C THR A 134 5.84 14.40 -52.53
N ILE A 135 5.17 15.08 -51.61
CA ILE A 135 3.79 15.55 -51.74
C ILE A 135 3.81 17.07 -51.68
N ARG A 136 3.26 17.71 -52.71
CA ARG A 136 3.04 19.15 -52.80
C ARG A 136 1.60 19.43 -52.40
N VAL A 137 1.40 20.28 -51.42
CA VAL A 137 0.08 20.73 -50.97
C VAL A 137 -0.13 22.15 -51.49
N GLY A 138 -1.13 22.31 -52.34
CA GLY A 138 -1.46 23.55 -53.04
C GLY A 138 -2.46 24.42 -52.27
N ARG A 139 -3.31 25.13 -53.02
CA ARG A 139 -4.35 25.99 -52.45
C ARG A 139 -5.61 25.20 -52.09
N GLU A 140 -6.44 25.81 -51.25
CA GLU A 140 -7.79 25.31 -50.96
C GLU A 140 -8.70 25.48 -52.19
N ALA A 141 -9.63 24.54 -52.37
CA ALA A 141 -10.57 24.56 -53.48
C ALA A 141 -11.54 25.75 -53.33
N PRO A 142 -11.96 26.41 -54.44
CA PRO A 142 -12.82 27.59 -54.38
C PRO A 142 -14.17 27.37 -53.67
N MET A 143 -14.72 26.16 -53.71
CA MET A 143 -15.99 25.82 -53.06
C MET A 143 -15.83 25.43 -51.56
N GLY A 144 -14.61 25.49 -51.03
CA GLY A 144 -14.28 25.12 -49.66
C GLY A 144 -14.22 23.60 -49.43
N GLY A 145 -13.74 23.19 -48.26
CA GLY A 145 -13.76 21.81 -47.79
C GLY A 145 -12.66 20.88 -48.33
N SER A 146 -11.95 21.27 -49.39
CA SER A 146 -10.83 20.48 -49.93
C SER A 146 -9.58 21.30 -50.23
N VAL A 147 -8.44 20.62 -50.29
CA VAL A 147 -7.14 21.18 -50.69
C VAL A 147 -6.56 20.30 -51.80
N TYR A 148 -5.89 20.93 -52.77
CA TYR A 148 -5.24 20.20 -53.86
C TYR A 148 -3.88 19.67 -53.40
N ILE A 149 -3.60 18.40 -53.69
CA ILE A 149 -2.30 17.77 -53.51
C ILE A 149 -1.79 17.17 -54.82
N GLN A 150 -0.47 17.06 -54.95
CA GLN A 150 0.18 16.38 -56.05
C GLN A 150 1.40 15.61 -55.56
N GLU A 151 1.51 14.35 -55.95
CA GLU A 151 2.71 13.55 -55.73
C GLU A 151 3.75 13.85 -56.82
N GLU A 152 4.99 14.13 -56.41
CA GLU A 152 6.09 14.39 -57.34
C GLU A 152 6.41 13.13 -58.15
N GLY A 153 6.32 13.22 -59.48
CA GLY A 153 6.42 12.08 -60.39
C GLY A 153 5.06 11.60 -60.92
N GLN A 154 3.95 12.10 -60.39
CA GLN A 154 2.61 11.90 -60.92
C GLN A 154 2.06 13.20 -61.51
N GLU A 155 1.40 13.11 -62.66
CA GLU A 155 0.79 14.29 -63.31
C GLU A 155 -0.62 14.61 -62.75
N ASP A 156 -1.28 13.63 -62.14
CA ASP A 156 -2.61 13.79 -61.55
C ASP A 156 -2.57 14.73 -60.34
N ILE A 157 -3.54 15.64 -60.26
CA ILE A 157 -3.81 16.47 -59.08
C ILE A 157 -5.02 15.89 -58.37
N VAL A 158 -4.93 15.71 -57.05
CA VAL A 158 -6.02 15.12 -56.25
C VAL A 158 -6.53 16.16 -55.26
N ALA A 159 -7.85 16.34 -55.21
CA ALA A 159 -8.50 17.07 -54.14
C ALA A 159 -8.70 16.15 -52.93
N VAL A 160 -8.23 16.58 -51.75
CA VAL A 160 -8.41 15.86 -50.48
C VAL A 160 -9.07 16.75 -49.45
N ASP A 161 -9.60 16.17 -48.37
CA ASP A 161 -10.21 16.92 -47.28
C ASP A 161 -9.27 17.99 -46.70
N SER A 162 -9.80 19.20 -46.49
CA SER A 162 -9.03 20.34 -45.99
C SER A 162 -8.49 20.15 -44.55
N GLY A 163 -9.02 19.19 -43.80
CA GLY A 163 -8.50 18.75 -42.50
C GLY A 163 -7.04 18.30 -42.53
N LEU A 164 -6.48 17.97 -43.72
CA LEU A 164 -5.04 17.82 -43.93
C LEU A 164 -4.25 19.00 -43.34
N LEU A 165 -4.72 20.24 -43.53
CA LEU A 165 -4.00 21.42 -43.07
C LEU A 165 -3.90 21.50 -41.54
N ALA A 166 -4.86 20.90 -40.82
CA ALA A 166 -4.84 20.83 -39.35
C ALA A 166 -3.90 19.72 -38.82
N LEU A 167 -3.57 18.72 -39.64
CA LEU A 167 -2.58 17.68 -39.31
C LEU A 167 -1.15 18.20 -39.38
N LEU A 168 -0.90 19.22 -40.21
CA LEU A 168 0.44 19.74 -40.43
C LEU A 168 0.87 20.62 -39.24
N PRO A 169 2.10 20.45 -38.72
CA PRO A 169 2.56 21.21 -37.57
C PRO A 169 2.67 22.70 -37.91
N ALA A 170 2.16 23.56 -37.04
CA ALA A 170 2.30 25.01 -37.18
C ALA A 170 3.72 25.50 -36.85
N SER A 171 4.45 24.76 -36.01
CA SER A 171 5.81 25.07 -35.59
C SER A 171 6.59 23.79 -35.25
N VAL A 172 7.92 23.90 -35.16
CA VAL A 172 8.79 22.79 -34.68
C VAL A 172 8.37 22.35 -33.27
N SER A 173 7.97 23.30 -32.41
CA SER A 173 7.55 23.04 -31.02
C SER A 173 6.32 22.15 -30.91
N THR A 174 5.46 22.10 -31.94
CA THR A 174 4.29 21.21 -31.98
C THR A 174 4.69 19.74 -32.06
N LEU A 175 5.86 19.43 -32.62
CA LEU A 175 6.38 18.07 -32.73
C LEU A 175 7.36 17.70 -31.62
N ARG A 176 7.78 18.65 -30.76
CA ARG A 176 8.77 18.36 -29.70
C ARG A 176 8.14 17.55 -28.56
N ASP A 177 8.85 16.52 -28.11
CA ASP A 177 8.52 15.81 -26.87
C ASP A 177 8.60 16.78 -25.70
N ARG A 178 7.50 16.92 -24.97
CA ARG A 178 7.35 17.85 -23.84
C ARG A 178 7.92 17.30 -22.54
N SER A 179 8.35 16.04 -22.53
CA SER A 179 8.95 15.40 -21.36
C SER A 179 10.37 15.95 -21.13
N LEU A 180 10.68 16.35 -19.89
CA LEU A 180 11.99 16.93 -19.56
C LEU A 180 13.08 15.88 -19.37
N LEU A 181 12.71 14.66 -18.97
CA LEU A 181 13.63 13.56 -18.76
C LEU A 181 13.32 12.38 -19.70
N PRO A 182 14.34 11.58 -20.05
CA PRO A 182 14.13 10.30 -20.73
C PRO A 182 13.81 9.18 -19.73
N GLY A 183 13.18 8.11 -20.20
CA GLY A 183 12.90 6.91 -19.41
C GLY A 183 11.63 7.01 -18.55
N ALA A 184 11.62 6.24 -17.46
CA ALA A 184 10.50 6.14 -16.53
C ALA A 184 11.00 6.01 -15.07
N PRO A 185 10.17 6.32 -14.05
CA PRO A 185 10.53 6.25 -12.63
C PRO A 185 11.20 4.93 -12.21
N GLU A 186 10.77 3.81 -12.75
CA GLU A 186 11.21 2.46 -12.37
C GLU A 186 12.67 2.18 -12.77
N MET A 187 13.13 2.88 -13.81
CA MET A 187 14.49 2.78 -14.35
C MET A 187 15.52 3.51 -13.49
N VAL A 188 15.10 4.44 -12.63
CA VAL A 188 15.99 5.27 -11.84
C VAL A 188 16.72 4.44 -10.78
N GLN A 189 18.04 4.55 -10.77
CA GLN A 189 18.94 3.90 -9.81
C GLN A 189 19.52 4.90 -8.80
N ARG A 190 19.65 6.16 -9.20
CA ARG A 190 20.13 7.25 -8.34
C ARG A 190 19.33 8.53 -8.62
N LEU A 191 18.94 9.22 -7.56
CA LEU A 191 18.28 10.52 -7.55
C LEU A 191 19.18 11.50 -6.79
N GLU A 192 19.41 12.66 -7.39
CA GLU A 192 20.23 13.73 -6.85
C GLU A 192 19.41 15.01 -6.81
N ILE A 193 19.31 15.64 -5.64
CA ILE A 193 18.60 16.89 -5.47
C ILE A 193 19.56 17.91 -4.88
N ARG A 194 19.86 18.96 -5.64
CA ARG A 194 20.68 20.11 -5.23
C ARG A 194 19.79 21.33 -5.09
N ARG A 195 19.95 22.06 -3.99
CA ARG A 195 19.25 23.31 -3.66
C ARG A 195 20.16 24.22 -2.85
N GLY A 196 19.75 25.47 -2.65
CA GLY A 196 20.49 26.43 -1.83
C GLY A 196 20.76 25.96 -0.38
N ASP A 197 19.94 25.04 0.15
CA ASP A 197 20.06 24.50 1.51
C ASP A 197 20.84 23.17 1.61
N GLY A 198 21.25 22.57 0.48
CA GLY A 198 22.12 21.40 0.50
C GLY A 198 22.00 20.44 -0.68
N PHE A 199 22.56 19.25 -0.48
CA PHE A 199 22.61 18.16 -1.45
C PHE A 199 22.08 16.88 -0.85
N ILE A 200 21.10 16.27 -1.52
CA ILE A 200 20.55 14.96 -1.17
C ILE A 200 20.89 14.00 -2.31
N GLN A 201 21.54 12.88 -1.96
CA GLN A 201 21.76 11.77 -2.89
C GLN A 201 21.05 10.53 -2.37
N ILE A 202 20.18 9.96 -3.19
CA ILE A 202 19.46 8.72 -2.91
C ILE A 202 19.84 7.71 -3.98
N ALA A 203 20.19 6.49 -3.58
CA ALA A 203 20.55 5.42 -4.51
C ALA A 203 19.91 4.09 -4.11
N ARG A 204 19.57 3.27 -5.10
CA ARG A 204 19.19 1.88 -4.87
C ARG A 204 20.42 1.12 -4.37
N ALA A 205 20.27 0.46 -3.23
CA ALA A 205 21.23 -0.47 -2.67
C ALA A 205 20.90 -1.91 -3.12
N GLU A 206 21.65 -2.87 -2.59
CA GLU A 206 21.37 -4.29 -2.77
C GLU A 206 19.91 -4.64 -2.41
N ARG A 207 19.35 -5.61 -3.13
CA ARG A 207 17.93 -6.03 -3.01
C ARG A 207 16.91 -4.92 -3.35
N GLY A 208 17.33 -3.83 -3.99
CA GLY A 208 16.46 -2.80 -4.54
C GLY A 208 15.96 -1.77 -3.52
N ARG A 209 16.51 -1.73 -2.30
CA ARG A 209 16.10 -0.77 -1.26
C ARG A 209 16.69 0.62 -1.53
N TRP A 210 15.89 1.67 -1.32
CA TRP A 210 16.38 3.03 -1.42
C TRP A 210 17.14 3.46 -0.16
N MET A 211 18.34 3.98 -0.36
CA MET A 211 19.19 4.52 0.71
C MET A 211 19.55 5.96 0.39
N ILE A 212 19.41 6.83 1.37
CA ILE A 212 20.05 8.15 1.35
C ILE A 212 21.54 7.91 1.62
N ARG A 213 22.40 8.45 0.76
CA ARG A 213 23.85 8.35 0.83
C ARG A 213 24.49 9.64 1.33
N GLN A 214 23.87 10.77 1.04
CA GLN A 214 24.29 12.10 1.47
C GLN A 214 23.06 12.97 1.80
N PRO A 215 23.15 13.86 2.80
CA PRO A 215 24.32 14.14 3.63
C PRO A 215 24.56 13.11 4.74
N VAL A 216 23.58 12.25 5.03
CA VAL A 216 23.65 11.19 6.03
C VAL A 216 23.30 9.85 5.39
N VAL A 217 24.00 8.79 5.79
CA VAL A 217 23.70 7.44 5.33
C VAL A 217 22.53 6.87 6.13
N THR A 218 21.35 6.75 5.51
CA THR A 218 20.14 6.25 6.19
C THR A 218 19.13 5.65 5.19
N ARG A 219 18.11 4.96 5.70
CA ARG A 219 17.02 4.40 4.88
C ARG A 219 16.18 5.53 4.30
N ALA A 220 15.87 5.44 3.01
CA ALA A 220 14.89 6.31 2.39
C ALA A 220 13.51 5.63 2.37
N SER A 221 12.45 6.40 2.56
CA SER A 221 11.07 5.94 2.40
C SER A 221 10.82 5.57 0.93
N PRO A 222 10.53 4.30 0.60
CA PRO A 222 10.28 3.92 -0.79
C PRO A 222 9.09 4.65 -1.40
N ALA A 223 8.04 4.90 -0.59
CA ALA A 223 6.85 5.62 -1.04
C ALA A 223 7.14 7.10 -1.31
N ALA A 224 7.94 7.76 -0.46
CA ALA A 224 8.30 9.17 -0.67
C ALA A 224 9.20 9.34 -1.91
N VAL A 225 10.21 8.46 -2.07
CA VAL A 225 11.07 8.48 -3.26
C VAL A 225 10.25 8.22 -4.53
N GLN A 226 9.37 7.22 -4.52
CA GLN A 226 8.50 6.93 -5.66
C GLN A 226 7.62 8.13 -6.02
N HIS A 227 7.02 8.79 -5.03
CA HIS A 227 6.21 9.99 -5.26
C HIS A 227 7.00 11.10 -5.96
N VAL A 228 8.23 11.38 -5.49
CA VAL A 228 9.10 12.39 -6.13
C VAL A 228 9.45 12.01 -7.56
N LEU A 229 9.78 10.74 -7.81
CA LEU A 229 10.08 10.28 -9.16
C LEU A 229 8.85 10.38 -10.07
N GLU A 230 7.66 10.02 -9.61
CA GLU A 230 6.42 10.18 -10.37
C GLU A 230 6.17 11.64 -10.74
N GLN A 231 6.26 12.56 -9.78
CA GLN A 231 6.10 14.00 -10.06
C GLN A 231 7.16 14.51 -11.05
N LEU A 232 8.41 14.07 -10.90
CA LEU A 232 9.53 14.48 -11.75
C LEU A 232 9.32 14.02 -13.20
N PHE A 233 8.84 12.80 -13.42
CA PHE A 233 8.56 12.26 -14.75
C PHE A 233 7.22 12.71 -15.32
N LEU A 234 6.31 13.26 -14.51
CA LEU A 234 5.08 13.93 -14.95
C LEU A 234 5.32 15.37 -15.40
N LEU A 235 6.47 15.98 -15.08
CA LEU A 235 6.84 17.31 -15.56
C LEU A 235 6.74 17.39 -17.09
N ARG A 236 6.13 18.48 -17.57
CA ARG A 236 6.02 18.78 -19.00
C ARG A 236 6.42 20.23 -19.24
N ALA A 237 7.16 20.46 -20.31
CA ALA A 237 7.39 21.81 -20.81
C ALA A 237 6.02 22.46 -21.14
N ALA A 238 5.77 23.66 -20.61
CA ALA A 238 4.64 24.51 -20.95
C ALA A 238 4.91 25.30 -22.25
N GLU A 239 6.17 25.66 -22.48
CA GLU A 239 6.60 26.35 -23.69
C GLU A 239 8.08 26.10 -23.96
N PHE A 240 8.47 25.98 -25.22
CA PHE A 240 9.88 25.88 -25.62
C PHE A 240 10.36 27.22 -26.11
N LEU A 241 11.54 27.64 -25.66
CA LEU A 241 12.17 28.86 -26.18
C LEU A 241 12.81 28.59 -27.55
N PRO A 242 12.78 29.57 -28.49
CA PRO A 242 13.52 29.50 -29.75
C PRO A 242 15.03 29.34 -29.52
N GLY A 243 15.72 28.72 -30.48
CA GLY A 243 17.05 28.08 -30.33
C GLY A 243 18.22 28.90 -29.77
N GLU A 244 19.22 28.12 -29.33
CA GLU A 244 20.54 28.44 -28.76
C GLU A 244 20.53 29.29 -27.48
N ALA A 245 21.18 28.77 -26.44
CA ALA A 245 21.28 29.32 -25.09
C ALA A 245 21.68 30.81 -25.13
N ALA A 246 20.71 31.71 -24.95
CA ALA A 246 21.03 33.13 -25.06
C ALA A 246 21.52 33.73 -23.74
N ASP A 247 21.11 33.21 -22.57
CA ASP A 247 21.59 33.75 -21.30
C ASP A 247 21.35 32.79 -20.11
N SER A 248 22.31 31.88 -19.86
CA SER A 248 22.33 31.02 -18.66
C SER A 248 22.14 31.84 -17.38
N THR A 249 22.73 33.03 -17.35
CA THR A 249 22.67 33.96 -16.24
C THR A 249 21.28 34.60 -16.12
N ALA A 250 20.69 35.13 -17.20
CA ALA A 250 19.35 35.73 -17.12
C ALA A 250 18.27 34.70 -16.77
N TYR A 251 18.42 33.46 -17.21
CA TYR A 251 17.51 32.37 -16.84
C TYR A 251 17.78 31.78 -15.47
N GLY A 252 18.90 32.11 -14.81
CA GLY A 252 19.22 31.64 -13.46
C GLY A 252 19.69 30.19 -13.40
N PHE A 253 20.37 29.70 -14.44
CA PHE A 253 20.93 28.34 -14.46
C PHE A 253 22.35 28.24 -13.90
N ASP A 254 23.04 29.37 -13.69
CA ASP A 254 24.37 29.41 -13.05
C ASP A 254 24.31 29.08 -11.56
N ASP A 255 23.23 29.51 -10.89
CA ASP A 255 22.88 29.16 -9.51
C ASP A 255 21.39 28.79 -9.42
N PRO A 256 21.01 27.59 -9.90
CA PRO A 256 19.62 27.20 -9.97
C PRO A 256 19.09 26.92 -8.56
N GLY A 257 17.93 27.50 -8.23
CA GLY A 257 17.28 27.29 -6.92
C GLY A 257 16.97 25.81 -6.65
N LEU A 258 16.79 25.01 -7.71
CA LEU A 258 16.62 23.57 -7.64
C LEU A 258 17.25 22.90 -8.86
N ARG A 259 18.04 21.86 -8.64
CA ARG A 259 18.53 20.95 -9.68
C ARG A 259 18.25 19.51 -9.27
N ILE A 260 17.58 18.77 -10.15
CA ILE A 260 17.27 17.36 -9.95
C ILE A 260 17.95 16.53 -11.03
N GLY A 261 18.83 15.62 -10.60
CA GLY A 261 19.53 14.68 -11.46
C GLY A 261 19.05 13.25 -11.22
N VAL A 262 19.02 12.44 -12.29
CA VAL A 262 18.72 11.01 -12.22
C VAL A 262 19.79 10.22 -12.98
N VAL A 263 20.11 9.03 -12.47
CA VAL A 263 20.87 8.01 -13.19
C VAL A 263 19.97 6.84 -13.48
N LEU A 264 19.85 6.50 -14.76
CA LEU A 264 18.98 5.45 -15.25
C LEU A 264 19.77 4.14 -15.42
N GLY A 265 19.15 3.02 -15.02
CA GLY A 265 19.68 1.69 -15.24
C GLY A 265 19.58 1.25 -16.71
N GLY A 266 20.19 0.11 -17.05
CA GLY A 266 20.04 -0.50 -18.37
C GLY A 266 20.68 0.29 -19.52
N GLY A 267 21.69 1.11 -19.24
CA GLY A 267 22.35 1.95 -20.26
C GLY A 267 21.66 3.28 -20.55
N GLY A 268 20.66 3.68 -19.74
CA GLY A 268 19.90 4.93 -19.93
C GLY A 268 20.67 6.23 -19.63
N GLY A 269 21.89 6.14 -19.06
CA GLY A 269 22.76 7.29 -18.81
C GLY A 269 22.30 8.17 -17.65
N GLU A 270 22.82 9.41 -17.62
CA GLU A 270 22.47 10.44 -16.63
C GLU A 270 21.66 11.55 -17.31
N ALA A 271 20.66 12.07 -16.61
CA ALA A 271 19.84 13.18 -17.06
C ALA A 271 19.55 14.12 -15.90
N ALA A 272 19.32 15.40 -16.18
CA ALA A 272 19.02 16.39 -15.15
C ALA A 272 18.08 17.47 -15.66
N VAL A 273 17.34 18.07 -14.71
CA VAL A 273 16.57 19.28 -14.92
C VAL A 273 17.05 20.33 -13.93
N LEU A 274 17.42 21.50 -14.43
CA LEU A 274 17.74 22.69 -13.64
C LEU A 274 16.55 23.63 -13.71
N PHE A 275 16.10 24.14 -12.57
CA PHE A 275 15.03 25.12 -12.46
C PHE A 275 15.64 26.47 -12.10
N GLY A 276 15.45 27.44 -12.99
CA GLY A 276 16.00 28.78 -12.89
C GLY A 276 14.99 29.80 -12.37
N ASN A 277 15.15 31.05 -12.80
CA ASN A 277 14.36 32.19 -12.37
C ASN A 277 12.87 32.06 -12.75
N PRO A 278 11.97 32.68 -11.97
CA PRO A 278 10.58 32.86 -12.37
C PRO A 278 10.43 33.70 -13.63
N VAL A 279 9.43 33.36 -14.45
CA VAL A 279 9.04 34.11 -15.64
C VAL A 279 7.98 35.15 -15.24
N GLY A 280 8.24 36.42 -15.54
CA GLY A 280 7.31 37.50 -15.20
C GLY A 280 7.27 37.82 -13.70
N ARG A 281 6.34 38.68 -13.29
CA ARG A 281 6.21 39.14 -11.89
C ARG A 281 5.29 38.26 -11.04
N ASP A 282 4.39 37.52 -11.66
CA ASP A 282 3.45 36.62 -11.00
C ASP A 282 4.10 35.29 -10.58
N GLY A 283 5.21 34.92 -11.23
CA GLY A 283 5.97 33.72 -10.92
C GLY A 283 5.22 32.42 -11.23
N ALA A 284 4.21 32.48 -12.12
CA ALA A 284 3.40 31.32 -12.47
C ALA A 284 4.20 30.24 -13.21
N ARG A 285 5.29 30.63 -13.89
CA ARG A 285 6.20 29.74 -14.61
C ARG A 285 7.64 29.95 -14.17
N LEU A 286 8.45 28.90 -14.32
CA LEU A 286 9.89 28.93 -14.12
C LEU A 286 10.61 28.57 -15.42
N TYR A 287 11.79 29.15 -15.65
CA TYR A 287 12.70 28.63 -16.67
C TYR A 287 13.24 27.26 -16.24
N ALA A 288 13.36 26.33 -17.17
CA ALA A 288 13.92 25.01 -16.94
C ALA A 288 14.88 24.59 -18.07
N LEU A 289 16.01 23.98 -17.70
CA LEU A 289 17.01 23.42 -18.61
C LEU A 289 17.07 21.90 -18.44
N ALA A 290 16.76 21.18 -19.51
CA ALA A 290 16.83 19.72 -19.55
C ALA A 290 18.14 19.24 -20.21
N GLN A 291 18.90 18.39 -19.50
CA GLN A 291 20.17 17.80 -19.93
C GLN A 291 20.03 16.28 -20.16
N PRO A 292 20.72 15.67 -21.14
CA PRO A 292 21.90 16.18 -21.89
C PRO A 292 21.61 16.95 -23.20
N GLY A 293 20.36 17.34 -23.49
CA GLY A 293 19.99 18.03 -24.74
C GLY A 293 20.06 19.56 -24.70
N ASP A 294 20.48 20.13 -23.56
CA ASP A 294 20.45 21.56 -23.22
C ASP A 294 19.20 22.31 -23.73
N SER A 295 18.05 21.65 -23.56
CA SER A 295 16.77 22.17 -24.02
C SER A 295 16.19 23.11 -22.98
N VAL A 296 16.18 24.41 -23.29
CA VAL A 296 15.54 25.43 -22.45
C VAL A 296 14.04 25.50 -22.74
N CYS A 297 13.24 25.53 -21.67
CA CYS A 297 11.79 25.62 -21.71
C CYS A 297 11.26 26.40 -20.50
N MET A 298 9.96 26.65 -20.50
CA MET A 298 9.22 27.09 -19.34
C MET A 298 8.40 25.92 -18.78
N VAL A 299 8.27 25.84 -17.46
CA VAL A 299 7.43 24.88 -16.74
C VAL A 299 6.49 25.63 -15.80
N GLU A 300 5.33 25.07 -15.52
CA GLU A 300 4.40 25.67 -14.55
C GLU A 300 4.98 25.50 -13.13
N ALA A 301 5.03 26.58 -12.34
CA ALA A 301 5.67 26.57 -11.01
C ALA A 301 5.01 25.56 -10.05
N GLY A 302 3.69 25.37 -10.15
CA GLY A 302 2.95 24.38 -9.37
C GLY A 302 3.32 22.92 -9.68
N GLN A 303 3.98 22.64 -10.83
CA GLN A 303 4.53 21.31 -11.10
C GLN A 303 5.90 21.10 -10.42
N VAL A 304 6.61 22.19 -10.09
CA VAL A 304 7.95 22.15 -9.49
C VAL A 304 7.88 22.14 -7.96
N GLU A 305 6.89 22.81 -7.38
CA GLU A 305 6.70 22.90 -5.92
C GLU A 305 6.73 21.54 -5.20
N PRO A 306 6.04 20.47 -5.66
CA PRO A 306 6.09 19.15 -5.01
C PRO A 306 7.46 18.47 -5.05
N LEU A 307 8.37 18.93 -5.90
CA LEU A 307 9.73 18.39 -6.03
C LEU A 307 10.71 19.03 -5.04
N ASN A 308 10.29 20.11 -4.37
CA ASN A 308 11.08 20.78 -3.36
C ASN A 308 10.98 20.08 -1.98
N VAL A 309 11.46 18.83 -1.93
CA VAL A 309 11.35 17.94 -0.75
C VAL A 309 12.51 18.07 0.22
N ALA A 310 12.25 18.17 1.52
CA ALA A 310 13.32 18.19 2.53
C ALA A 310 13.93 16.79 2.74
N LEU A 311 15.12 16.73 3.36
CA LEU A 311 15.78 15.46 3.70
C LEU A 311 14.88 14.54 4.52
N ASP A 312 14.23 15.09 5.56
CA ASP A 312 13.40 14.31 6.49
C ASP A 312 12.07 13.85 5.89
N ASP A 313 11.61 14.45 4.79
CA ASP A 313 10.45 13.96 4.03
C ASP A 313 10.77 12.65 3.30
N LEU A 314 12.06 12.45 2.98
CA LEU A 314 12.55 11.29 2.23
C LEU A 314 13.02 10.15 3.13
N ARG A 315 13.18 10.38 4.44
CA ARG A 315 13.65 9.35 5.38
C ARG A 315 12.57 8.33 5.71
N ASP A 316 12.98 7.07 5.86
CA ASP A 316 12.09 6.01 6.33
C ASP A 316 11.73 6.25 7.80
N ARG A 317 10.43 6.40 8.09
CA ARG A 317 9.90 6.68 9.44
C ARG A 317 9.66 5.42 10.27
N LYS A 318 10.08 4.23 9.81
CA LYS A 318 9.96 2.97 10.54
C LYS A 318 11.13 2.73 11.49
N LEU A 319 10.81 2.20 12.67
CA LEU A 319 11.79 1.79 13.68
C LEU A 319 12.56 0.52 13.30
N THR A 320 12.09 -0.26 12.33
CA THR A 320 12.74 -1.49 11.87
C THR A 320 12.42 -1.77 10.40
N THR A 321 13.23 -2.58 9.74
CA THR A 321 12.92 -3.16 8.43
C THR A 321 12.12 -4.45 8.51
N LEU A 322 12.05 -5.08 9.70
CA LEU A 322 11.26 -6.30 9.94
C LEU A 322 9.78 -6.02 9.69
N LYS A 323 9.09 -6.93 9.01
CA LYS A 323 7.63 -6.89 8.93
C LYS A 323 7.06 -7.64 10.11
N ALA A 324 5.89 -7.23 10.58
CA ALA A 324 5.19 -7.90 11.69
C ALA A 324 5.13 -9.43 11.55
N ARG A 325 4.86 -9.94 10.33
CA ARG A 325 4.78 -11.38 10.04
C ARG A 325 6.10 -12.13 10.15
N ASP A 326 7.22 -11.42 9.99
CA ASP A 326 8.57 -12.00 9.94
C ASP A 326 9.19 -12.03 11.36
N VAL A 327 8.59 -11.33 12.34
CA VAL A 327 9.04 -11.32 13.75
C VAL A 327 8.62 -12.60 14.45
N ASN A 328 9.59 -13.28 15.07
CA ASN A 328 9.37 -14.54 15.79
C ASN A 328 9.68 -14.43 17.30
N ARG A 329 10.45 -13.41 17.71
CA ARG A 329 10.82 -13.19 19.12
C ARG A 329 10.76 -11.70 19.44
N ILE A 330 10.19 -11.39 20.61
CA ILE A 330 10.08 -10.04 21.15
C ILE A 330 10.64 -10.08 22.57
N VAL A 331 11.61 -9.21 22.88
CA VAL A 331 12.11 -9.05 24.24
C VAL A 331 11.91 -7.61 24.69
N ILE A 332 11.33 -7.42 25.87
CA ILE A 332 11.03 -6.13 26.46
C ILE A 332 11.71 -6.05 27.82
N GLU A 333 12.52 -5.01 28.05
CA GLU A 333 13.25 -4.80 29.30
C GLU A 333 13.00 -3.38 29.84
N GLU A 334 12.63 -3.28 31.11
CA GLU A 334 12.39 -2.00 31.82
C GLU A 334 12.95 -2.10 33.24
N GLY A 335 14.07 -1.42 33.50
CA GLY A 335 14.83 -1.61 34.73
C GLY A 335 15.31 -3.06 34.89
N GLU A 336 14.91 -3.72 35.98
CA GLU A 336 15.22 -5.14 36.25
C GLU A 336 14.18 -6.11 35.67
N ARG A 337 13.05 -5.60 35.16
CA ARG A 337 11.99 -6.44 34.60
C ARG A 337 12.34 -6.82 33.18
N LYS A 338 12.21 -8.11 32.86
CA LYS A 338 12.40 -8.69 31.53
C LYS A 338 11.19 -9.55 31.17
N LEU A 339 10.69 -9.36 29.96
CA LEU A 339 9.61 -10.12 29.37
C LEU A 339 10.03 -10.62 27.99
N GLU A 340 9.79 -11.91 27.71
CA GLU A 340 10.12 -12.53 26.42
C GLU A 340 8.89 -13.24 25.84
N LEU A 341 8.54 -12.89 24.60
CA LEU A 341 7.52 -13.54 23.80
C LEU A 341 8.19 -14.24 22.61
N GLN A 342 7.73 -15.44 22.30
CA GLN A 342 8.19 -16.22 21.16
C GLN A 342 7.02 -16.87 20.44
N ASN A 343 7.02 -16.79 19.11
CA ASN A 343 6.12 -17.59 18.29
C ASN A 343 6.68 -19.01 18.18
N VAL A 344 5.91 -19.98 18.67
CA VAL A 344 6.25 -21.40 18.68
C VAL A 344 5.20 -22.13 17.85
N SER A 345 5.58 -22.57 16.65
CA SER A 345 4.71 -23.31 15.73
C SER A 345 3.40 -22.57 15.38
N GLY A 346 3.44 -21.24 15.28
CA GLY A 346 2.29 -20.41 14.94
C GLY A 346 1.57 -19.79 16.15
N GLU A 347 1.85 -20.24 17.37
CA GLU A 347 1.24 -19.71 18.59
C GLU A 347 2.21 -18.80 19.34
N TRP A 348 1.77 -17.61 19.77
CA TRP A 348 2.59 -16.79 20.64
C TRP A 348 2.58 -17.32 22.07
N ARG A 349 3.76 -17.39 22.67
CA ARG A 349 3.96 -17.79 24.05
C ARG A 349 4.82 -16.79 24.79
N LEU A 350 4.42 -16.47 26.01
CA LEU A 350 5.30 -15.90 27.01
C LEU A 350 6.31 -16.98 27.41
N ILE A 351 7.60 -16.66 27.34
CA ILE A 351 8.71 -17.57 27.69
C ILE A 351 9.31 -17.15 29.04
N GLU A 352 9.52 -15.85 29.22
CA GLU A 352 9.98 -15.23 30.47
C GLU A 352 9.06 -14.08 30.86
N PRO A 353 8.80 -13.85 32.16
CA PRO A 353 9.33 -14.60 33.32
C PRO A 353 8.66 -15.96 33.54
N ARG A 354 7.57 -16.25 32.82
CA ARG A 354 6.79 -17.49 32.96
C ARG A 354 6.35 -18.02 31.61
N ARG A 355 6.16 -19.34 31.55
CA ARG A 355 5.71 -20.03 30.33
C ARG A 355 4.18 -20.09 30.26
N TRP A 356 3.58 -19.13 29.56
CA TRP A 356 2.14 -19.06 29.32
C TRP A 356 1.84 -18.92 27.84
N LYS A 357 0.64 -19.37 27.43
CA LYS A 357 0.09 -18.95 26.14
C LYS A 357 -0.10 -17.44 26.19
N ALA A 358 0.35 -16.75 25.14
CA ALA A 358 0.10 -15.32 24.98
C ALA A 358 -1.20 -15.11 24.17
N GLU A 359 -1.87 -13.99 24.41
CA GLU A 359 -3.00 -13.56 23.57
C GLU A 359 -2.45 -13.08 22.22
N ASP A 360 -2.66 -13.87 21.17
CA ASP A 360 -2.15 -13.59 19.82
C ASP A 360 -2.56 -12.20 19.34
N GLN A 361 -3.82 -11.79 19.57
CA GLN A 361 -4.30 -10.48 19.16
C GLN A 361 -3.48 -9.34 19.79
N ARG A 362 -3.10 -9.46 21.07
CA ARG A 362 -2.31 -8.44 21.77
C ARG A 362 -0.91 -8.31 21.17
N VAL A 363 -0.28 -9.44 20.86
CA VAL A 363 1.04 -9.46 20.25
C VAL A 363 1.00 -8.90 18.83
N LEU A 364 -0.03 -9.24 18.06
CA LEU A 364 -0.23 -8.70 16.71
C LEU A 364 -0.49 -7.18 16.72
N GLU A 365 -1.28 -6.67 17.67
CA GLU A 365 -1.49 -5.22 17.86
C GLU A 365 -0.17 -4.50 18.16
N PHE A 366 0.65 -5.05 19.06
CA PHE A 366 1.99 -4.55 19.33
C PHE A 366 2.84 -4.54 18.04
N LEU A 367 2.93 -5.65 17.32
CA LEU A 367 3.75 -5.74 16.10
C LEU A 367 3.26 -4.79 15.01
N ALA A 368 1.94 -4.61 14.85
CA ALA A 368 1.37 -3.68 13.89
C ALA A 368 1.81 -2.23 14.18
N VAL A 369 1.78 -1.84 15.46
CA VAL A 369 2.14 -0.49 15.91
C VAL A 369 3.64 -0.24 15.84
N TRP A 370 4.47 -1.20 16.26
CA TRP A 370 5.93 -1.02 16.36
C TRP A 370 6.69 -1.25 15.04
N THR A 371 6.04 -1.82 14.02
CA THR A 371 6.60 -1.96 12.66
C THR A 371 6.05 -0.91 11.66
N ALA A 372 5.13 -0.04 12.12
CA ALA A 372 4.57 1.07 11.35
C ALA A 372 5.55 2.27 11.27
N PRO A 373 5.32 3.21 10.32
CA PRO A 373 6.06 4.47 10.28
C PRO A 373 5.60 5.41 11.41
N VAL A 374 6.36 5.46 12.51
CA VAL A 374 5.98 6.17 13.75
C VAL A 374 6.95 7.28 14.16
N ILE A 375 8.11 7.39 13.50
CA ILE A 375 9.09 8.44 13.79
C ILE A 375 8.51 9.79 13.37
N GLN A 376 8.42 10.73 14.31
CA GLN A 376 7.90 12.08 14.09
C GLN A 376 8.99 13.04 13.63
N ASN A 377 10.13 13.04 14.31
CA ASN A 377 11.28 13.89 14.03
C ASN A 377 12.56 13.07 14.05
N PHE A 378 13.56 13.48 13.27
CA PHE A 378 14.88 12.87 13.32
C PHE A 378 15.88 13.83 13.96
N PHE A 379 16.82 13.27 14.71
CA PHE A 379 17.93 14.01 15.29
C PHE A 379 19.26 13.42 14.81
N PRO A 380 20.33 14.24 14.74
CA PRO A 380 21.69 13.72 14.63
C PRO A 380 21.96 12.73 15.77
N ALA A 381 22.85 11.76 15.52
CA ALA A 381 23.28 10.85 16.59
C ALA A 381 23.82 11.68 17.77
N PRO A 382 23.30 11.50 19.00
CA PRO A 382 23.74 12.29 20.14
C PRO A 382 25.21 12.03 20.40
N THR A 383 25.97 13.09 20.63
CA THR A 383 27.35 12.98 21.12
C THR A 383 27.40 12.46 22.57
N ASN A 384 26.28 12.54 23.31
CA ASN A 384 26.15 12.02 24.67
C ASN A 384 24.77 11.35 24.86
N LEU A 385 24.74 10.02 24.80
CA LEU A 385 23.50 9.22 24.97
C LEU A 385 22.89 9.34 26.37
N ALA A 386 23.73 9.55 27.40
CA ALA A 386 23.26 9.69 28.78
C ALA A 386 22.49 11.01 28.98
N ALA A 387 22.96 12.10 28.38
CA ALA A 387 22.23 13.38 28.40
C ALA A 387 20.86 13.30 27.71
N SER A 388 20.72 12.41 26.72
CA SER A 388 19.45 12.13 26.05
C SER A 388 18.56 11.10 26.76
N GLY A 389 19.01 10.55 27.88
CA GLY A 389 18.29 9.49 28.61
C GLY A 389 18.20 8.17 27.84
N LEU A 390 19.07 7.96 26.85
CA LEU A 390 19.15 6.74 26.04
C LEU A 390 20.18 5.76 26.61
N GLU A 391 20.95 6.18 27.62
CA GLU A 391 21.91 5.36 28.36
C GLU A 391 21.98 5.77 29.85
N PRO A 392 21.44 4.98 30.79
CA PRO A 392 20.61 3.79 30.56
C PRO A 392 19.25 4.18 29.94
N PRO A 393 18.71 3.37 29.01
CA PRO A 393 17.36 3.60 28.48
C PRO A 393 16.30 3.23 29.52
N ALA A 394 15.16 3.91 29.47
CA ALA A 394 14.01 3.57 30.32
C ALA A 394 13.34 2.27 29.87
N LEU A 395 13.25 2.03 28.56
CA LEU A 395 12.67 0.83 27.97
C LEU A 395 13.55 0.33 26.82
N LYS A 396 13.82 -0.96 26.77
CA LYS A 396 14.45 -1.62 25.62
C LYS A 396 13.47 -2.59 24.99
N ILE A 397 13.36 -2.55 23.68
CA ILE A 397 12.58 -3.51 22.89
C ILE A 397 13.51 -4.13 21.85
N ARG A 398 13.49 -5.45 21.75
CA ARG A 398 14.21 -6.20 20.72
C ARG A 398 13.24 -7.05 19.92
N LEU A 399 13.30 -6.92 18.59
CA LEU A 399 12.51 -7.69 17.64
C LEU A 399 13.46 -8.52 16.80
N ALA A 400 13.32 -9.84 16.83
CA ALA A 400 14.14 -10.75 16.05
C ALA A 400 13.28 -11.61 15.10
N PRO A 401 13.75 -11.85 13.86
CA PRO A 401 13.07 -12.73 12.93
C PRO A 401 13.29 -14.20 13.26
N GLN A 402 12.70 -15.08 12.46
CA GLN A 402 12.90 -16.53 12.56
C GLN A 402 14.34 -16.91 12.14
N GLY A 403 15.23 -17.12 13.11
CA GLY A 403 16.59 -17.59 12.89
C GLY A 403 17.35 -17.74 14.21
N GLU A 404 18.21 -18.75 14.30
CA GLU A 404 19.03 -19.04 15.49
C GLU A 404 19.82 -17.82 15.94
N GLU A 405 20.01 -17.71 17.26
CA GLU A 405 20.88 -16.77 17.94
C GLU A 405 22.33 -16.98 17.43
N LYS A 406 22.67 -16.41 16.27
CA LYS A 406 24.04 -16.41 15.77
C LYS A 406 24.85 -15.53 16.73
N SER A 407 25.66 -16.19 17.55
CA SER A 407 26.73 -15.58 18.32
C SER A 407 27.50 -14.57 17.46
N LYS A 408 27.48 -13.32 17.92
CA LYS A 408 28.07 -12.14 17.29
C LYS A 408 29.59 -12.36 17.08
N PRO A 409 30.14 -12.24 15.87
CA PRO A 409 31.57 -11.97 15.71
C PRO A 409 31.80 -10.47 15.88
N GLU A 410 32.58 -10.08 16.88
CA GLU A 410 33.09 -8.72 17.01
C GLU A 410 34.02 -8.39 15.83
N GLY A 411 33.83 -7.22 15.20
CA GLY A 411 34.87 -6.59 14.38
C GLY A 411 34.71 -6.55 12.85
N ARG A 412 33.49 -6.55 12.27
CA ARG A 412 33.32 -6.19 10.84
C ARG A 412 32.32 -5.05 10.61
N PRO A 413 32.67 -4.03 9.81
CA PRO A 413 31.69 -3.06 9.33
C PRO A 413 30.74 -3.73 8.32
N GLY A 414 29.45 -3.63 8.63
CA GLY A 414 28.26 -3.88 7.81
C GLY A 414 28.40 -4.58 6.45
N THR A 415 28.03 -5.87 6.43
CA THR A 415 27.46 -6.51 5.24
C THR A 415 25.99 -6.82 5.54
N ALA A 416 25.11 -5.94 5.07
CA ALA A 416 23.66 -6.01 5.24
C ALA A 416 23.08 -7.20 4.46
N GLY A 417 22.63 -8.24 5.16
CA GLY A 417 22.19 -9.47 4.49
C GLY A 417 21.26 -10.40 5.28
N ASP A 418 21.40 -10.46 6.61
CA ASP A 418 20.44 -11.14 7.47
C ASP A 418 19.35 -10.13 7.86
N GLU A 419 18.09 -10.55 8.04
CA GLU A 419 17.11 -9.71 8.72
C GLU A 419 17.62 -9.52 10.15
N GLU A 420 18.35 -8.43 10.39
CA GLU A 420 19.03 -8.21 11.65
C GLU A 420 18.01 -7.91 12.76
N GLU A 421 18.29 -8.40 13.96
CA GLU A 421 17.55 -8.05 15.17
C GLU A 421 17.50 -6.53 15.31
N ALA A 422 16.28 -5.98 15.43
CA ALA A 422 16.10 -4.57 15.68
C ALA A 422 16.09 -4.33 17.18
N ALA A 423 17.01 -3.49 17.66
CA ALA A 423 17.08 -3.09 19.06
C ALA A 423 16.73 -1.61 19.20
N LEU A 424 15.70 -1.34 20.00
CA LEU A 424 15.13 -0.02 20.22
C LEU A 424 15.39 0.37 21.68
N TRP A 425 16.12 1.45 21.89
CA TRP A 425 16.40 1.99 23.22
C TRP A 425 15.62 3.28 23.38
N ILE A 426 14.71 3.33 24.34
CA ILE A 426 13.72 4.40 24.48
C ILE A 426 14.02 5.17 25.77
N SER A 427 14.00 6.50 25.66
CA SER A 427 14.29 7.39 26.79
C SER A 427 13.17 7.38 27.84
N ALA A 428 13.48 7.89 29.03
CA ALA A 428 12.45 8.34 29.96
C ALA A 428 11.60 9.48 29.33
N PRO A 429 10.40 9.77 29.87
CA PRO A 429 9.62 10.94 29.45
C PRO A 429 10.47 12.21 29.47
N SER A 430 10.57 12.89 28.32
CA SER A 430 11.19 14.20 28.22
C SER A 430 10.15 15.30 28.43
N ARG A 431 10.61 16.50 28.80
CA ARG A 431 9.78 17.73 28.78
C ARG A 431 9.99 18.44 27.45
N PRO A 432 8.93 18.90 26.75
CA PRO A 432 7.52 18.84 27.13
C PRO A 432 6.94 17.41 27.04
N ALA A 433 5.95 17.11 27.90
CA ALA A 433 5.33 15.80 28.02
C ALA A 433 4.69 15.32 26.69
N GLY A 434 4.60 13.99 26.48
CA GLY A 434 3.96 13.39 25.30
C GLY A 434 4.91 12.85 24.24
N ARG A 435 6.23 12.96 24.42
CA ARG A 435 7.25 12.50 23.45
C ARG A 435 8.30 11.62 24.11
N ARG A 436 8.94 10.78 23.30
CA ARG A 436 10.08 9.93 23.69
C ARG A 436 11.14 9.96 22.61
N LEU A 437 12.40 9.92 23.02
CA LEU A 437 13.50 9.66 22.10
C LEU A 437 13.67 8.14 21.97
N VAL A 438 13.99 7.68 20.77
CA VAL A 438 14.35 6.30 20.49
C VAL A 438 15.64 6.24 19.70
N LEU A 439 16.61 5.48 20.19
CA LEU A 439 17.80 5.08 19.44
C LEU A 439 17.51 3.76 18.75
N VAL A 440 17.58 3.76 17.42
CA VAL A 440 17.35 2.58 16.58
C VAL A 440 18.68 1.95 16.25
N LYS A 441 18.86 0.67 16.60
CA LYS A 441 20.05 -0.12 16.26
C LYS A 441 19.67 -1.26 15.31
N PRO A 442 20.53 -1.58 14.32
CA PRO A 442 21.93 -1.13 14.18
C PRO A 442 22.15 0.21 13.47
N GLU A 443 21.12 0.85 12.91
CA GLU A 443 21.29 2.06 12.08
C GLU A 443 21.89 3.27 12.83
N GLY A 444 21.76 3.32 14.16
CA GLY A 444 22.44 4.28 15.02
C GLY A 444 21.88 5.70 15.01
N PHE A 445 20.71 5.94 14.44
CA PHE A 445 20.05 7.25 14.46
C PHE A 445 19.08 7.38 15.65
N VAL A 446 18.81 8.63 16.04
CA VAL A 446 17.80 8.95 17.05
C VAL A 446 16.58 9.57 16.39
N GLY A 447 15.40 9.10 16.78
CA GLY A 447 14.11 9.65 16.38
C GLY A 447 13.28 10.05 17.58
N GLU A 448 12.26 10.87 17.31
CA GLU A 448 11.16 11.15 18.24
C GLU A 448 9.98 10.23 17.92
N ILE A 449 9.40 9.60 18.95
CA ILE A 449 8.16 8.82 18.83
C ILE A 449 7.09 9.35 19.79
N PRO A 450 5.80 9.18 19.47
CA PRO A 450 4.72 9.59 20.35
C PRO A 450 4.67 8.70 21.60
N GLU A 451 4.38 9.29 22.76
CA GLU A 451 4.23 8.54 24.02
C GLU A 451 3.08 7.52 23.98
N SER A 452 2.05 7.75 23.15
CA SER A 452 0.95 6.80 22.94
C SER A 452 1.41 5.45 22.37
N LEU A 453 2.60 5.39 21.74
CA LEU A 453 3.19 4.12 21.29
C LEU A 453 3.45 3.17 22.46
N LEU A 454 3.71 3.72 23.65
CA LEU A 454 3.99 2.94 24.85
C LEU A 454 2.75 2.28 25.45
N LEU A 455 1.54 2.62 24.99
CA LEU A 455 0.29 1.99 25.45
C LEU A 455 0.12 0.54 24.94
N SER A 456 0.85 0.16 23.88
CA SER A 456 0.81 -1.18 23.31
C SER A 456 1.88 -2.14 23.86
N VAL A 457 2.72 -1.67 24.80
CA VAL A 457 3.84 -2.43 25.36
C VAL A 457 3.81 -2.42 26.89
N SER A 458 4.16 -3.55 27.51
CA SER A 458 4.26 -3.65 28.97
C SER A 458 5.36 -4.64 29.36
N THR A 459 5.96 -4.48 30.54
CA THR A 459 6.77 -5.52 31.16
C THR A 459 5.99 -6.41 32.13
N ASP A 460 4.69 -6.14 32.31
CA ASP A 460 3.79 -7.00 33.08
C ASP A 460 3.42 -8.27 32.27
N PRO A 461 3.77 -9.48 32.74
CA PRO A 461 3.44 -10.73 32.05
C PRO A 461 1.93 -10.97 31.90
N PHE A 462 1.10 -10.40 32.78
CA PHE A 462 -0.35 -10.53 32.69
C PHE A 462 -0.96 -9.76 31.52
N PHE A 463 -0.29 -8.71 31.03
CA PHE A 463 -0.72 -7.94 29.87
C PHE A 463 -0.80 -8.76 28.58
N TYR A 464 0.13 -9.71 28.42
CA TYR A 464 0.21 -10.59 27.24
C TYR A 464 -0.42 -11.95 27.44
N ARG A 465 -0.80 -12.33 28.67
CA ARG A 465 -1.36 -13.65 28.97
C ARG A 465 -2.68 -13.87 28.23
N ASP A 466 -2.85 -15.05 27.63
CA ASP A 466 -4.12 -15.48 27.04
C ASP A 466 -5.24 -15.43 28.08
N ARG A 467 -6.37 -14.82 27.71
CA ARG A 467 -7.47 -14.54 28.64
C ARG A 467 -8.42 -15.72 28.86
N ALA A 468 -8.22 -16.86 28.20
CA ALA A 468 -9.03 -18.05 28.46
C ALA A 468 -8.80 -18.56 29.89
N VAL A 469 -9.91 -18.81 30.60
CA VAL A 469 -9.88 -19.13 32.03
C VAL A 469 -9.94 -20.64 32.25
N LEU A 470 -10.93 -21.32 31.67
CA LEU A 470 -11.16 -22.76 31.90
C LEU A 470 -11.10 -23.61 30.63
N ALA A 471 -11.57 -23.09 29.48
CA ALA A 471 -11.59 -23.79 28.18
C ALA A 471 -12.04 -25.26 28.30
N LEU A 472 -13.07 -25.52 29.11
CA LEU A 472 -13.56 -26.86 29.43
C LEU A 472 -14.55 -27.36 28.38
N ASP A 473 -14.49 -28.64 28.04
CA ASP A 473 -15.53 -29.31 27.25
C ASP A 473 -16.76 -29.59 28.16
N PRO A 474 -17.96 -29.06 27.84
CA PRO A 474 -19.19 -29.34 28.57
C PRO A 474 -19.50 -30.83 28.78
N ASP A 475 -19.05 -31.68 27.85
CA ASP A 475 -19.30 -33.12 27.92
C ASP A 475 -18.37 -33.82 28.91
N GLU A 476 -17.25 -33.21 29.30
CA GLU A 476 -16.37 -33.72 30.34
C GLU A 476 -16.90 -33.44 31.75
N VAL A 477 -17.82 -32.49 31.91
CA VAL A 477 -18.37 -32.12 33.21
C VAL A 477 -19.41 -33.15 33.67
N VAL A 478 -19.08 -33.87 34.74
CA VAL A 478 -19.93 -34.90 35.37
C VAL A 478 -20.53 -34.44 36.69
N ARG A 479 -20.00 -33.39 37.31
CA ARG A 479 -20.49 -32.85 38.57
C ARG A 479 -20.35 -31.34 38.58
N ILE A 480 -21.37 -30.65 39.05
CA ILE A 480 -21.38 -29.20 39.23
C ILE A 480 -21.84 -28.91 40.64
N SER A 481 -21.05 -28.16 41.39
CA SER A 481 -21.37 -27.70 42.73
C SER A 481 -21.22 -26.19 42.79
N VAL A 482 -22.27 -25.50 43.25
CA VAL A 482 -22.29 -24.05 43.46
C VAL A 482 -22.51 -23.78 44.93
N SER A 483 -21.59 -23.02 45.54
CA SER A 483 -21.67 -22.57 46.94
C SER A 483 -21.73 -21.05 46.98
N ARG A 484 -22.77 -20.51 47.63
CA ARG A 484 -22.98 -19.06 47.82
C ARG A 484 -23.66 -18.84 49.17
N ASP A 485 -23.21 -17.83 49.92
CA ASP A 485 -23.77 -17.45 51.23
C ASP A 485 -23.87 -18.62 52.24
N GLY A 486 -22.93 -19.57 52.15
CA GLY A 486 -22.91 -20.78 52.98
C GLY A 486 -23.91 -21.88 52.59
N LYS A 487 -24.66 -21.71 51.48
CA LYS A 487 -25.53 -22.75 50.90
C LYS A 487 -24.85 -23.38 49.70
N THR A 488 -24.89 -24.71 49.63
CA THR A 488 -24.30 -25.49 48.54
C THR A 488 -25.38 -26.28 47.81
N SER A 489 -25.44 -26.14 46.49
CA SER A 489 -26.26 -26.99 45.61
C SER A 489 -25.32 -27.81 44.71
N MET A 490 -25.63 -29.09 44.53
CA MET A 490 -24.81 -29.98 43.72
C MET A 490 -25.67 -30.88 42.85
N ILE A 491 -25.27 -30.98 41.59
CA ILE A 491 -25.87 -31.86 40.59
C ILE A 491 -24.81 -32.77 39.97
N GLU A 492 -25.23 -33.97 39.61
CA GLU A 492 -24.39 -34.98 38.97
C GLU A 492 -25.01 -35.46 37.67
N ARG A 493 -24.16 -35.65 36.66
CA ARG A 493 -24.56 -36.15 35.35
C ARG A 493 -24.67 -37.67 35.45
N SER A 494 -25.86 -38.19 35.20
CA SER A 494 -26.15 -39.62 35.19
C SER A 494 -25.63 -40.33 33.93
N ALA A 495 -25.71 -41.66 33.91
CA ALA A 495 -25.30 -42.47 32.75
C ALA A 495 -26.12 -42.18 31.47
N SER A 496 -27.34 -41.65 31.59
CA SER A 496 -28.15 -41.21 30.44
C SER A 496 -27.77 -39.82 29.91
N GLY A 497 -26.82 -39.15 30.57
CA GLY A 497 -26.33 -37.82 30.20
C GLY A 497 -27.11 -36.66 30.83
N GLU A 498 -28.23 -36.91 31.51
CA GLU A 498 -28.98 -35.88 32.22
C GLU A 498 -28.42 -35.59 33.62
N PHE A 499 -28.45 -34.33 34.04
CA PHE A 499 -28.11 -33.92 35.40
C PHE A 499 -29.27 -34.12 36.37
N ALA A 500 -28.96 -34.65 37.55
CA ALA A 500 -29.89 -34.81 38.67
C ALA A 500 -29.25 -34.28 39.96
N PRO A 501 -30.03 -33.94 41.01
CA PRO A 501 -29.49 -33.57 42.31
C PRO A 501 -28.59 -34.67 42.86
N ALA A 502 -27.44 -34.29 43.41
CA ALA A 502 -26.51 -35.25 44.01
C ALA A 502 -27.10 -35.90 45.27
N ALA A 503 -26.66 -37.13 45.59
CA ALA A 503 -27.10 -37.84 46.78
C ALA A 503 -26.82 -37.03 48.07
N GLY A 504 -27.85 -36.82 48.89
CA GLY A 504 -27.75 -36.05 50.14
C GLY A 504 -28.02 -34.54 50.02
N MET A 505 -28.36 -34.04 48.83
CA MET A 505 -28.80 -32.65 48.63
C MET A 505 -30.34 -32.50 48.71
N GLU A 506 -30.82 -31.25 48.86
CA GLU A 506 -32.26 -30.94 48.86
C GLU A 506 -32.96 -31.49 47.60
N ALA A 507 -34.13 -32.10 47.79
CA ALA A 507 -34.93 -32.61 46.70
C ALA A 507 -35.56 -31.47 45.89
N GLY A 508 -35.52 -31.56 44.56
CA GLY A 508 -36.08 -30.57 43.65
C GLY A 508 -35.83 -30.91 42.18
N THR A 509 -36.24 -30.02 41.28
CA THR A 509 -36.04 -30.16 39.84
C THR A 509 -34.80 -29.39 39.39
N VAL A 510 -33.93 -30.02 38.59
CA VAL A 510 -32.76 -29.32 38.04
C VAL A 510 -33.20 -28.32 36.98
N ASP A 511 -32.75 -27.08 37.12
CA ASP A 511 -32.93 -26.04 36.10
C ASP A 511 -32.03 -26.35 34.89
N ARG A 512 -32.63 -26.94 33.84
CA ARG A 512 -31.89 -27.41 32.66
C ARG A 512 -31.32 -26.24 31.85
N GLU A 513 -32.03 -25.12 31.78
CA GLU A 513 -31.60 -23.94 31.01
C GLU A 513 -30.40 -23.28 31.68
N ALA A 514 -30.47 -23.08 33.00
CA ALA A 514 -29.36 -22.49 33.75
C ALA A 514 -28.08 -23.37 33.72
N VAL A 515 -28.22 -24.70 33.72
CA VAL A 515 -27.08 -25.62 33.58
C VAL A 515 -26.49 -25.56 32.18
N GLN A 516 -27.32 -25.47 31.13
CA GLN A 516 -26.83 -25.32 29.76
C GLN A 516 -26.10 -23.98 29.56
N ASP A 517 -26.64 -22.90 30.10
CA ASP A 517 -26.02 -21.58 30.08
C ASP A 517 -24.67 -21.57 30.80
N LEU A 518 -24.62 -22.13 32.01
CA LEU A 518 -23.38 -22.29 32.78
C LEU A 518 -22.31 -23.04 31.98
N LEU A 519 -22.66 -24.19 31.40
CA LEU A 519 -21.73 -25.01 30.63
C LEU A 519 -21.23 -24.30 29.37
N ARG A 520 -22.11 -23.58 28.67
CA ARG A 520 -21.74 -22.74 27.52
C ARG A 520 -20.79 -21.62 27.95
N THR A 521 -21.09 -20.93 29.04
CA THR A 521 -20.22 -19.88 29.59
C THR A 521 -18.85 -20.45 29.97
N LEU A 522 -18.77 -21.61 30.60
CA LEU A 522 -17.50 -22.25 30.99
C LEU A 522 -16.60 -22.62 29.80
N ARG A 523 -17.19 -23.00 28.67
CA ARG A 523 -16.45 -23.33 27.44
C ARG A 523 -15.72 -22.11 26.88
N GLU A 524 -16.37 -20.95 26.94
CA GLU A 524 -15.92 -19.71 26.29
C GLU A 524 -15.43 -18.65 27.30
N LEU A 525 -15.31 -19.04 28.58
CA LEU A 525 -15.01 -18.11 29.66
C LEU A 525 -13.66 -17.43 29.45
N ARG A 526 -13.72 -16.11 29.32
CA ARG A 526 -12.56 -15.23 29.21
C ARG A 526 -12.55 -14.24 30.37
N ALA A 527 -11.36 -14.00 30.93
CA ALA A 527 -11.12 -12.92 31.85
C ALA A 527 -11.20 -11.58 31.10
N GLU A 528 -11.69 -10.54 31.77
CA GLU A 528 -11.55 -9.17 31.26
C GLU A 528 -10.07 -8.77 31.24
N ARG A 529 -9.39 -9.01 32.37
CA ARG A 529 -7.94 -8.90 32.54
C ARG A 529 -7.45 -9.75 33.71
N PHE A 530 -6.16 -10.07 33.73
CA PHE A 530 -5.48 -10.56 34.91
C PHE A 530 -4.91 -9.39 35.72
N VAL A 531 -4.98 -9.46 37.05
CA VAL A 531 -4.64 -8.34 37.94
C VAL A 531 -3.42 -8.60 38.84
N GLY A 532 -2.98 -9.86 38.97
CA GLY A 532 -1.81 -10.18 39.79
C GLY A 532 -1.72 -11.65 40.19
N SER A 533 -0.77 -11.96 41.07
CA SER A 533 -0.62 -13.30 41.65
C SER A 533 -1.73 -13.59 42.66
N ALA A 534 -2.21 -14.84 42.70
CA ALA A 534 -3.16 -15.32 43.71
C ALA A 534 -2.60 -15.31 45.15
N SER A 535 -1.30 -15.05 45.32
CA SER A 535 -0.64 -14.89 46.62
C SER A 535 -0.74 -13.46 47.20
N ALA A 536 -1.29 -12.49 46.46
CA ALA A 536 -1.53 -11.16 46.98
C ALA A 536 -2.71 -11.20 47.97
N GLU A 537 -2.47 -10.62 49.14
CA GLU A 537 -3.24 -10.63 50.38
C GLU A 537 -4.75 -10.84 50.20
N GLY A 538 -5.26 -12.00 50.65
CA GLY A 538 -6.63 -12.47 50.37
C GLY A 538 -7.78 -11.61 50.89
N ARG A 539 -7.48 -10.54 51.62
CA ARG A 539 -8.45 -9.54 52.07
C ARG A 539 -8.86 -8.57 50.96
N GLU A 540 -7.94 -8.18 50.08
CA GLU A 540 -8.21 -7.23 48.98
C GLU A 540 -9.20 -7.82 47.97
N PHE A 541 -9.05 -9.10 47.67
CA PHE A 541 -9.90 -9.81 46.71
C PHE A 541 -11.14 -10.46 47.35
N GLY A 542 -11.29 -10.39 48.67
CA GLY A 542 -12.45 -10.93 49.39
C GLY A 542 -12.47 -12.46 49.53
N TRP A 543 -11.31 -13.13 49.55
CA TRP A 543 -11.23 -14.59 49.75
C TRP A 543 -11.59 -15.02 51.18
N ASP A 544 -11.39 -14.12 52.15
CA ASP A 544 -11.69 -14.37 53.56
C ASP A 544 -13.20 -14.23 53.89
N ASP A 545 -13.98 -13.59 53.02
CA ASP A 545 -15.41 -13.31 53.24
C ASP A 545 -16.31 -14.27 52.45
N ARG A 546 -16.20 -15.57 52.75
CA ARG A 546 -17.03 -16.66 52.17
C ARG A 546 -17.31 -16.46 50.67
N PRO A 547 -16.27 -16.52 49.81
CA PRO A 547 -16.41 -16.28 48.39
C PRO A 547 -17.42 -17.26 47.79
N ALA A 548 -18.08 -16.83 46.71
CA ALA A 548 -18.91 -17.76 45.96
C ALA A 548 -17.98 -18.73 45.21
N VAL A 549 -18.29 -20.03 45.28
CA VAL A 549 -17.44 -21.09 44.75
C VAL A 549 -18.22 -21.93 43.75
N LEU A 550 -17.67 -22.10 42.56
CA LEU A 550 -18.11 -23.06 41.57
C LEU A 550 -17.06 -24.18 41.48
N SER A 551 -17.46 -25.41 41.83
CA SER A 551 -16.62 -26.60 41.72
C SER A 551 -17.16 -27.54 40.64
N LEU A 552 -16.30 -27.91 39.70
CA LEU A 552 -16.61 -28.79 38.58
C LEU A 552 -15.85 -30.11 38.75
N GLY A 553 -16.54 -31.23 38.67
CA GLY A 553 -15.93 -32.56 38.57
C GLY A 553 -15.90 -33.01 37.11
N LEU A 554 -14.74 -33.44 36.64
CA LEU A 554 -14.51 -33.87 35.26
C LEU A 554 -14.40 -35.40 35.13
N LYS A 555 -14.63 -35.93 33.91
CA LYS A 555 -14.42 -37.34 33.58
C LYS A 555 -12.94 -37.74 33.80
N GLY A 556 -12.69 -38.82 34.55
CA GLY A 556 -11.35 -39.41 34.69
C GLY A 556 -11.08 -40.06 36.06
N PRO A 557 -10.11 -40.99 36.15
CA PRO A 557 -9.72 -41.60 37.42
C PRO A 557 -9.02 -40.56 38.32
N GLY A 558 -9.48 -40.43 39.57
CA GLY A 558 -8.90 -39.53 40.57
C GLY A 558 -9.64 -38.20 40.81
N GLY A 559 -10.75 -37.94 40.10
CA GLY A 559 -11.61 -36.78 40.41
C GLY A 559 -10.93 -35.42 40.20
N LEU A 560 -10.21 -35.25 39.08
CA LEU A 560 -9.69 -33.95 38.66
C LEU A 560 -10.85 -32.94 38.61
N GLY A 561 -10.82 -32.02 39.58
CA GLY A 561 -11.81 -30.97 39.73
C GLY A 561 -11.20 -29.61 39.43
N LYS A 562 -12.03 -28.70 38.93
CA LYS A 562 -11.68 -27.28 38.81
C LYS A 562 -12.57 -26.50 39.77
N THR A 563 -11.96 -25.66 40.60
CA THR A 563 -12.68 -24.81 41.54
C THR A 563 -12.43 -23.35 41.19
N LEU A 564 -13.47 -22.66 40.74
CA LEU A 564 -13.49 -21.23 40.50
C LEU A 564 -14.04 -20.54 41.75
N SER A 565 -13.28 -19.60 42.32
CA SER A 565 -13.72 -18.74 43.41
C SER A 565 -13.98 -17.34 42.87
N ILE A 566 -15.12 -16.74 43.22
CA ILE A 566 -15.53 -15.38 42.85
C ILE A 566 -15.64 -14.57 44.14
N GLY A 567 -14.81 -13.54 44.25
CA GLY A 567 -14.57 -12.74 45.45
C GLY A 567 -15.32 -11.40 45.44
N ALA A 568 -14.66 -10.37 45.96
CA ALA A 568 -15.19 -9.02 46.06
C ALA A 568 -15.39 -8.37 44.67
N PRO A 569 -16.28 -7.36 44.55
CA PRO A 569 -16.34 -6.50 43.36
C PRO A 569 -15.00 -5.81 43.12
N ALA A 570 -14.54 -5.83 41.87
CA ALA A 570 -13.35 -5.09 41.45
C ALA A 570 -13.72 -3.66 41.05
N ASP A 571 -14.86 -3.49 40.38
CA ASP A 571 -15.51 -2.22 40.09
C ASP A 571 -17.04 -2.40 39.97
N SER A 572 -17.75 -1.47 39.31
CA SER A 572 -19.20 -1.56 39.10
C SER A 572 -19.62 -2.65 38.11
N GLU A 573 -18.71 -3.13 37.26
CA GLU A 573 -19.00 -4.04 36.15
C GLU A 573 -18.36 -5.42 36.32
N THR A 574 -17.38 -5.57 37.21
CA THR A 574 -16.55 -6.78 37.33
C THR A 574 -16.33 -7.22 38.77
N ARG A 575 -15.99 -8.51 38.95
CA ARG A 575 -15.58 -9.10 40.23
C ARG A 575 -14.28 -9.85 40.09
N TYR A 576 -13.51 -9.88 41.17
CA TYR A 576 -12.30 -10.71 41.23
C TYR A 576 -12.66 -12.19 41.24
N ALA A 577 -11.87 -12.97 40.52
CA ALA A 577 -12.00 -14.42 40.44
C ALA A 577 -10.62 -15.08 40.37
N MET A 578 -10.56 -16.33 40.83
CA MET A 578 -9.38 -17.17 40.72
C MET A 578 -9.75 -18.64 40.57
N ILE A 579 -8.90 -19.41 39.91
CA ILE A 579 -9.03 -20.88 39.89
C ILE A 579 -8.07 -21.44 40.94
N GLN A 580 -8.60 -22.22 41.88
CA GLN A 580 -7.77 -22.85 42.91
C GLN A 580 -6.69 -23.73 42.28
N GLY A 581 -5.45 -23.55 42.75
CA GLY A 581 -4.28 -24.26 42.24
C GLY A 581 -3.73 -23.72 40.91
N GLN A 582 -4.34 -22.69 40.31
CA GLN A 582 -3.78 -21.96 39.19
C GLN A 582 -3.30 -20.57 39.61
N GLU A 583 -2.20 -20.12 39.01
CA GLU A 583 -1.68 -18.79 39.28
C GLU A 583 -2.48 -17.73 38.52
N GLY A 584 -2.81 -16.64 39.23
CA GLY A 584 -3.43 -15.45 38.66
C GLY A 584 -4.79 -15.17 39.28
N VAL A 585 -4.95 -13.95 39.80
CA VAL A 585 -6.28 -13.35 40.02
C VAL A 585 -6.67 -12.62 38.74
N PHE A 586 -7.93 -12.73 38.36
CA PHE A 586 -8.48 -12.08 37.17
C PHE A 586 -9.85 -11.48 37.47
N GLU A 587 -10.28 -10.59 36.58
CA GLU A 587 -11.60 -9.98 36.64
C GLU A 587 -12.55 -10.71 35.68
N LEU A 588 -13.75 -10.98 36.16
CA LEU A 588 -14.86 -11.48 35.37
C LEU A 588 -15.98 -10.43 35.33
N SER A 589 -16.67 -10.34 34.20
CA SER A 589 -17.85 -9.48 34.09
C SER A 589 -18.94 -9.94 35.07
N ASN A 590 -19.69 -8.98 35.64
CA ASN A 590 -20.83 -9.27 36.51
C ASN A 590 -21.87 -10.17 35.80
N LYS A 591 -22.00 -10.02 34.48
CA LYS A 591 -22.83 -10.86 33.63
C LYS A 591 -22.36 -12.33 33.66
N ASP A 592 -21.07 -12.57 33.45
CA ASP A 592 -20.53 -13.94 33.50
C ASP A 592 -20.59 -14.51 34.90
N CYS A 593 -20.31 -13.71 35.94
CA CYS A 593 -20.45 -14.14 37.33
C CYS A 593 -21.88 -14.60 37.67
N ALA A 594 -22.91 -13.96 37.11
CA ALA A 594 -24.30 -14.36 37.31
C ALA A 594 -24.61 -15.72 36.66
N LEU A 595 -24.10 -15.95 35.45
CA LEU A 595 -24.25 -17.22 34.72
C LEU A 595 -23.42 -18.36 35.31
N LEU A 596 -22.29 -18.04 35.96
CA LEU A 596 -21.39 -19.00 36.60
C LEU A 596 -21.90 -19.51 37.97
N LEU A 597 -22.82 -18.78 38.58
CA LEU A 597 -23.36 -19.08 39.90
C LEU A 597 -24.90 -19.13 39.86
N PRO A 598 -25.49 -19.98 38.99
CA PRO A 598 -26.93 -20.10 38.87
C PRO A 598 -27.52 -20.80 40.08
N ARG A 599 -28.85 -20.70 40.23
CA ARG A 599 -29.59 -21.64 41.07
C ARG A 599 -29.75 -22.93 40.29
N LEU A 600 -29.13 -24.02 40.77
CA LEU A 600 -29.10 -25.30 40.04
C LEU A 600 -30.39 -26.12 40.23
N ILE A 601 -31.07 -25.94 41.36
CA ILE A 601 -32.24 -26.73 41.77
C ILE A 601 -33.36 -25.77 42.11
N GLU A 602 -34.52 -25.96 41.49
CA GLU A 602 -35.75 -25.27 41.86
C GLU A 602 -36.48 -26.03 42.97
N PRO A 603 -37.01 -25.32 43.98
CA PRO A 603 -37.78 -25.96 45.03
C PRO A 603 -39.05 -26.59 44.44
N PRO A 604 -39.52 -27.72 45.00
CA PRO A 604 -40.73 -28.36 44.53
C PRO A 604 -41.91 -27.38 44.61
N ALA A 605 -42.75 -27.34 43.57
CA ALA A 605 -43.93 -26.49 43.53
C ALA A 605 -44.79 -26.71 44.79
N PRO A 606 -45.29 -25.65 45.45
CA PRO A 606 -46.09 -25.82 46.65
C PRO A 606 -47.32 -26.66 46.33
N SER A 607 -47.49 -27.78 47.05
CA SER A 607 -48.66 -28.63 46.95
C SER A 607 -49.90 -27.84 47.33
N GLY A 608 -50.66 -27.39 46.33
CA GLY A 608 -51.93 -26.70 46.54
C GLY A 608 -52.94 -27.65 47.16
N ASN A 609 -53.24 -27.48 48.46
CA ASN A 609 -54.45 -28.01 49.05
C ASN A 609 -54.88 -27.11 50.23
N ALA A 610 -55.79 -26.17 49.96
CA ALA A 610 -56.53 -25.44 50.98
C ALA A 610 -58.00 -25.40 50.58
N ALA A 611 -58.80 -26.14 51.34
CA ALA A 611 -60.22 -26.36 51.19
C ALA A 611 -61.04 -25.06 51.29
N HIS A 612 -62.02 -24.91 50.40
CA HIS A 612 -63.14 -23.99 50.58
C HIS A 612 -64.13 -24.60 51.58
N GLY A 613 -64.01 -24.23 52.85
CA GLY A 613 -65.04 -24.41 53.87
C GLY A 613 -65.70 -23.08 54.17
N THR A 614 -66.81 -22.79 53.51
CA THR A 614 -67.74 -21.71 53.88
C THR A 614 -68.29 -21.97 55.27
N ASN A 615 -68.11 -21.03 56.19
CA ASN A 615 -69.00 -20.88 57.33
C ASN A 615 -69.26 -19.40 57.61
N GLN A 616 -70.52 -19.05 57.52
CA GLN A 616 -71.09 -17.70 57.55
C GLN A 616 -72.01 -17.63 58.76
N VAL A 617 -71.61 -16.88 59.79
CA VAL A 617 -72.37 -16.45 60.99
C VAL A 617 -71.59 -15.22 61.50
N ASP A 618 -72.11 -14.01 61.77
CA ASP A 618 -73.36 -13.61 62.43
C ASP A 618 -73.60 -12.09 62.20
N HIS A 619 -74.87 -11.65 62.10
CA HIS A 619 -75.53 -10.73 63.04
C HIS A 619 -76.84 -10.12 62.49
N ALA A 620 -77.84 -10.11 63.37
CA ALA A 620 -79.24 -9.78 63.15
C ALA A 620 -79.60 -8.31 63.43
N GLY A 621 -80.64 -7.83 62.71
CA GLY A 621 -81.62 -6.80 63.10
C GLY A 621 -81.14 -5.34 63.07
N GLY A 622 -81.86 -4.35 62.55
CA GLY A 622 -83.23 -4.19 62.09
C GLY A 622 -83.58 -2.68 62.11
N GLU A 623 -84.65 -2.30 61.39
CA GLU A 623 -85.28 -0.95 61.29
C GLU A 623 -84.69 0.07 60.30
N LYS A 624 -85.45 0.90 59.58
CA LYS A 624 -86.82 0.94 59.01
C LYS A 624 -86.93 2.32 58.30
N ILE A 625 -87.61 2.39 57.15
CA ILE A 625 -88.37 3.56 56.61
C ILE A 625 -87.51 4.81 56.26
N ARG A 626 -87.46 5.35 55.04
CA ARG A 626 -88.49 5.65 54.03
C ARG A 626 -87.82 5.85 52.67
#